data_AF-A0A9Q0NB10-F1
#
_entry.id   AF-A0A9Q0NB10-F1
#
_cell.length_a   1.000
_cell.length_b   1.000
_cell.length_c   1.000
_cell.angle_alpha   90.00
_cell.angle_beta   90.00
_cell.angle_gamma   90.00
#
_symmetry.space_group_name_H-M   'P 1'
#
loop_
_entity.id
_entity.type
_entity.pdbx_description
1 polymer ?
#
loop_
_entity_poly.entity_id
_entity_poly.type
_entity_poly.pdbx_seq_one_letter_code
_entity_poly.pdbx_strand_id
1 'polypeptide(L)'
;MHIPLTVNALLSTCAFVLTKQLIPGLSDMFVKANLFGHDLNKQSRPKIPEAMGLVTGCIFLVTLFLFIPIPFGNSWLKDNTFPKDEFVELIAALLSICCMVLLGFADDVLNLRWRHKLLLPTIASLPLLMVYYVNFNLTTVIMPNFIRGFVGTSLDIGLLYYIFMGMLAVFCTNAINILAGINGLEVGQSIVIASSILIFNCIEMFNDKLNKQQSHIFSLYFMMPYLTTSLALWMHNK
;
A
#
# COMPACT_ATOMS: atom_id res chain seq x y z
N MET A 1 -21.79 -5.38 -6.25
CA MET A 1 -20.66 -5.61 -5.33
C MET A 1 -19.63 -6.62 -5.84
N HIS A 2 -20.02 -7.80 -6.33
CA HIS A 2 -19.05 -8.84 -6.73
C HIS A 2 -18.28 -8.55 -8.02
N ILE A 3 -18.88 -7.85 -9.00
CA ILE A 3 -18.23 -7.61 -10.31
C ILE A 3 -16.90 -6.85 -10.18
N PRO A 4 -16.81 -5.72 -9.46
CA PRO A 4 -15.52 -5.05 -9.28
C PRO A 4 -14.46 -5.93 -8.62
N LEU A 5 -14.82 -6.71 -7.60
CA LEU A 5 -13.88 -7.61 -6.93
C LEU A 5 -13.38 -8.72 -7.86
N THR A 6 -14.26 -9.32 -8.67
CA THR A 6 -13.87 -10.35 -9.65
C THR A 6 -12.94 -9.77 -10.71
N VAL A 7 -13.25 -8.58 -11.25
CA VAL A 7 -12.39 -7.90 -12.23
C VAL A 7 -11.04 -7.55 -11.60
N ASN A 8 -11.03 -7.06 -10.35
CA ASN A 8 -9.79 -6.78 -9.64
C ASN A 8 -8.93 -8.03 -9.44
N ALA A 9 -9.54 -9.18 -9.10
CA ALA A 9 -8.83 -10.44 -8.96
C ALA A 9 -8.20 -10.90 -10.28
N LEU A 10 -8.90 -10.74 -11.41
CA LEU A 10 -8.38 -11.03 -12.74
C LEU A 10 -7.21 -10.10 -13.10
N LEU A 11 -7.38 -8.78 -12.92
CA LEU A 11 -6.32 -7.80 -13.14
C LEU A 11 -5.10 -8.06 -12.25
N SER A 12 -5.31 -8.40 -10.99
CA SER A 12 -4.25 -8.75 -10.03
C SER A 12 -3.50 -10.02 -10.43
N THR A 13 -4.19 -11.00 -11.03
CA THR A 13 -3.56 -12.22 -11.58
C THR A 13 -2.72 -11.89 -12.81
N CYS A 14 -3.22 -11.05 -13.72
CA CYS A 14 -2.43 -10.54 -14.84
C CYS A 14 -1.20 -9.76 -14.35
N ALA A 15 -1.36 -8.92 -13.33
CA ALA A 15 -0.27 -8.17 -12.71
C ALA A 15 0.83 -9.08 -12.13
N PHE A 16 0.46 -10.20 -11.49
CA PHE A 16 1.43 -11.22 -11.05
C PHE A 16 2.26 -11.77 -12.20
N VAL A 17 1.61 -12.22 -13.27
CA VAL A 17 2.28 -12.82 -14.43
C VAL A 17 3.21 -11.80 -15.10
N LEU A 18 2.73 -10.57 -15.32
CA LEU A 18 3.51 -9.49 -15.90
C LEU A 18 4.72 -9.14 -15.03
N THR A 19 4.53 -9.00 -13.71
CA THR A 19 5.62 -8.69 -12.78
C THR A 19 6.68 -9.78 -12.80
N LYS A 20 6.26 -11.04 -12.75
CA LYS A 20 7.16 -12.19 -12.75
C LYS A 20 8.01 -12.23 -14.03
N GLN A 21 7.46 -11.84 -15.18
CA GLN A 21 8.17 -11.83 -16.47
C GLN A 21 9.05 -10.58 -16.65
N LEU A 22 8.62 -9.42 -16.16
CA LEU A 22 9.34 -8.15 -16.35
C LEU A 22 10.57 -8.02 -15.46
N ILE A 23 10.54 -8.56 -14.24
CA ILE A 23 11.67 -8.45 -13.30
C ILE A 23 13.00 -8.95 -13.91
N PRO A 24 13.10 -10.17 -14.47
CA PRO A 24 14.34 -10.61 -15.11
C PRO A 24 14.76 -9.76 -16.31
N GLY A 25 13.79 -9.32 -17.12
CA GLY A 25 14.08 -8.51 -18.32
C GLY A 25 14.60 -7.11 -18.02
N LEU A 26 14.21 -6.54 -16.87
CA LEU A 26 14.65 -5.21 -16.42
C LEU A 26 15.90 -5.27 -15.53
N SER A 27 16.20 -6.40 -14.89
CA SER A 27 17.36 -6.59 -14.01
C SER A 27 18.66 -6.04 -14.61
N ASP A 28 18.96 -6.40 -15.87
CA ASP A 28 20.18 -5.95 -16.55
C ASP A 28 20.24 -4.42 -16.74
N MET A 29 19.09 -3.77 -16.93
CA MET A 29 19.04 -2.31 -17.05
C MET A 29 19.37 -1.63 -15.73
N PHE A 30 18.87 -2.15 -14.61
CA PHE A 30 19.18 -1.62 -13.27
C PHE A 30 20.67 -1.75 -12.95
N VAL A 31 21.26 -2.92 -13.24
CA VAL A 31 22.71 -3.13 -13.08
C VAL A 31 23.52 -2.16 -13.96
N LYS A 32 23.12 -1.95 -15.22
CA LYS A 32 23.76 -0.98 -16.12
C LYS A 32 23.63 0.47 -15.65
N ALA A 33 22.55 0.80 -14.93
CA ALA A 33 22.32 2.11 -14.32
C ALA A 33 23.05 2.30 -12.98
N ASN A 34 23.89 1.34 -12.56
CA ASN A 34 24.53 1.30 -11.23
C ASN A 34 23.54 1.19 -10.06
N LEU A 35 22.34 0.67 -10.29
CA LEU A 35 21.35 0.34 -9.25
C LEU A 35 21.50 -1.14 -8.90
N PHE A 36 22.57 -1.46 -8.18
CA PHE A 36 22.86 -2.82 -7.73
C PHE A 36 23.56 -2.82 -6.37
N GLY A 37 23.34 -3.91 -5.64
CA GLY A 37 23.96 -4.22 -4.36
C GLY A 37 24.78 -5.50 -4.43
N HIS A 38 25.65 -5.69 -3.44
CA HIS A 38 26.29 -6.99 -3.23
C HIS A 38 25.54 -7.74 -2.13
N ASP A 39 25.27 -9.03 -2.35
CA ASP A 39 24.72 -9.88 -1.28
C ASP A 39 25.80 -10.09 -0.21
N LEU A 40 25.65 -9.37 0.91
CA LEU A 40 26.62 -9.36 2.01
C LEU A 40 26.67 -10.68 2.78
N ASN A 41 25.63 -11.50 2.68
CA ASN A 41 25.48 -12.75 3.41
C ASN A 41 26.02 -13.97 2.63
N LYS A 42 26.50 -13.76 1.39
CA LYS A 42 27.13 -14.79 0.56
C LYS A 42 28.61 -14.52 0.35
N GLN A 43 29.44 -15.57 0.45
CA GLN A 43 30.89 -15.45 0.24
C GLN A 43 31.24 -14.94 -1.18
N SER A 44 30.47 -15.35 -2.19
CA SER A 44 30.67 -14.92 -3.57
C SER A 44 30.30 -13.46 -3.84
N ARG A 45 29.61 -12.78 -2.90
CA ARG A 45 29.12 -11.40 -3.02
C ARG A 45 28.59 -11.08 -4.41
N PRO A 46 27.61 -11.84 -4.93
CA PRO A 46 27.05 -11.60 -6.25
C PRO A 46 26.46 -10.19 -6.32
N LYS A 47 26.57 -9.55 -7.49
CA LYS A 47 25.85 -8.31 -7.78
C LYS A 47 24.39 -8.63 -8.05
N ILE A 48 23.49 -7.96 -7.35
CA ILE A 48 22.04 -8.14 -7.46
C ILE A 48 21.42 -6.78 -7.80
N PRO A 49 20.49 -6.69 -8.76
CA PRO A 49 19.78 -5.43 -9.04
C PRO A 49 19.04 -4.95 -7.78
N GLU A 50 19.23 -3.67 -7.44
CA GLU A 50 18.51 -3.00 -6.36
C GLU A 50 17.26 -2.30 -6.89
N ALA A 51 16.42 -1.76 -5.99
CA ALA A 51 15.22 -0.99 -6.32
C ALA A 51 14.18 -1.73 -7.21
N MET A 52 14.19 -3.07 -7.25
CA MET A 52 13.20 -3.85 -8.02
C MET A 52 11.76 -3.70 -7.48
N GLY A 53 11.60 -3.17 -6.26
CA GLY A 53 10.32 -2.71 -5.73
C GLY A 53 9.66 -1.60 -6.57
N LEU A 54 10.43 -0.83 -7.35
CA LEU A 54 9.90 0.14 -8.30
C LEU A 54 9.10 -0.55 -9.41
N VAL A 55 9.61 -1.66 -9.96
CA VAL A 55 8.93 -2.41 -11.03
C VAL A 55 7.57 -2.90 -10.54
N THR A 56 7.52 -3.45 -9.33
CA THR A 56 6.28 -3.94 -8.72
C THR A 56 5.33 -2.80 -8.37
N GLY A 57 5.85 -1.67 -7.88
CA GLY A 57 5.07 -0.47 -7.59
C GLY A 57 4.43 0.13 -8.85
N CYS A 58 5.17 0.21 -9.95
CA CYS A 58 4.65 0.66 -11.24
C CYS A 58 3.54 -0.26 -11.77
N ILE A 59 3.75 -1.59 -11.73
CA ILE A 59 2.72 -2.53 -12.18
C ILE A 59 1.48 -2.47 -11.29
N PHE A 60 1.65 -2.32 -9.98
CA PHE A 60 0.56 -2.09 -9.04
C PHE A 60 -0.24 -0.82 -9.38
N LEU A 61 0.42 0.30 -9.63
CA LEU A 61 -0.23 1.56 -10.00
C LEU A 61 -0.96 1.46 -11.33
N VAL A 62 -0.33 0.87 -12.36
CA VAL A 62 -0.96 0.64 -13.67
C VAL A 62 -2.20 -0.24 -13.52
N THR A 63 -2.11 -1.30 -12.72
CA THR A 63 -3.24 -2.21 -12.45
C THR A 63 -4.40 -1.45 -11.83
N LEU A 64 -4.14 -0.61 -10.82
CA LEU A 64 -5.19 0.19 -10.19
C LEU A 64 -5.72 1.30 -11.09
N PHE A 65 -4.90 1.93 -11.93
CA PHE A 65 -5.36 2.91 -12.91
C PHE A 65 -6.33 2.31 -13.92
N LEU A 66 -6.05 1.09 -14.40
CA LEU A 66 -6.97 0.33 -15.25
C LEU A 66 -8.23 -0.10 -14.49
N PHE A 67 -8.13 -0.27 -13.18
CA PHE A 67 -9.25 -0.66 -12.32
C PHE A 67 -10.17 0.52 -11.94
N ILE A 68 -9.69 1.77 -11.90
CA ILE A 68 -10.48 2.97 -11.52
C ILE A 68 -11.90 2.99 -12.11
N PRO A 69 -12.12 2.82 -13.43
CA PRO A 69 -13.48 2.93 -13.99
C PRO A 69 -14.41 1.79 -13.56
N ILE A 70 -13.89 0.67 -13.04
CA ILE A 70 -14.68 -0.54 -12.81
C ILE A 70 -15.65 -0.42 -11.62
N PRO A 71 -15.25 0.06 -10.42
CA PRO A 71 -16.19 0.30 -9.32
C PRO A 71 -17.30 1.29 -9.68
N PHE A 72 -17.01 2.26 -10.55
CA PHE A 72 -17.89 3.38 -10.87
C PHE A 72 -18.65 3.21 -12.21
N GLY A 73 -18.36 2.17 -12.99
CA GLY A 73 -18.86 2.03 -14.36
C GLY A 73 -20.38 1.97 -14.46
N ASN A 74 -21.06 1.33 -13.49
CA ASN A 74 -22.52 1.32 -13.46
C ASN A 74 -23.10 2.72 -13.23
N SER A 75 -22.53 3.47 -12.29
CA SER A 75 -22.97 4.84 -12.02
C SER A 75 -22.67 5.75 -13.21
N TRP A 76 -21.55 5.54 -13.92
CA TRP A 76 -21.21 6.34 -15.10
C TRP A 76 -22.13 6.09 -16.30
N LEU A 77 -22.64 4.87 -16.43
CA LEU A 77 -23.47 4.44 -17.56
C LEU A 77 -24.98 4.53 -17.31
N LYS A 78 -25.44 4.47 -16.06
CA LYS A 78 -26.86 4.33 -15.71
C LYS A 78 -27.43 5.42 -14.81
N ASP A 79 -26.64 5.97 -13.89
CA ASP A 79 -27.13 6.88 -12.86
C ASP A 79 -26.62 8.31 -13.07
N ASN A 80 -27.49 9.32 -12.96
CA ASN A 80 -27.07 10.72 -13.10
C ASN A 80 -26.27 11.26 -11.90
N THR A 81 -26.03 10.43 -10.86
CA THR A 81 -25.31 10.82 -9.64
C THR A 81 -24.03 10.00 -9.49
N PHE A 82 -22.90 10.65 -9.78
CA PHE A 82 -21.58 10.04 -9.62
C PHE A 82 -21.14 10.02 -8.14
N PRO A 83 -20.68 8.88 -7.60
CA PRO A 83 -20.15 8.75 -6.23
C PRO A 83 -18.78 9.44 -6.11
N LYS A 84 -18.81 10.75 -5.83
CA LYS A 84 -17.61 11.60 -5.79
C LYS A 84 -16.70 11.26 -4.62
N ASP A 85 -17.27 10.92 -3.46
CA ASP A 85 -16.51 10.73 -2.23
C ASP A 85 -15.62 9.48 -2.34
N GLU A 86 -16.17 8.35 -2.77
CA GLU A 86 -15.42 7.10 -2.97
C GLU A 86 -14.38 7.23 -4.10
N PHE A 87 -14.68 8.02 -5.13
CA PHE A 87 -13.73 8.30 -6.21
C PHE A 87 -12.55 9.13 -5.70
N VAL A 88 -12.81 10.19 -4.93
CA VAL A 88 -11.77 11.03 -4.32
C VAL A 88 -10.91 10.23 -3.35
N GLU A 89 -11.50 9.33 -2.56
CA GLU A 89 -10.77 8.39 -1.70
C GLU A 89 -9.81 7.50 -2.49
N LEU A 90 -10.27 6.89 -3.58
CA LEU A 90 -9.45 6.03 -4.43
C LEU A 90 -8.27 6.81 -5.04
N ILE A 91 -8.53 7.99 -5.59
CA ILE A 91 -7.50 8.82 -6.25
C ILE A 91 -6.49 9.37 -5.23
N ALA A 92 -6.93 9.80 -4.04
CA ALA A 92 -6.02 10.33 -3.03
C ALA A 92 -5.13 9.24 -2.42
N ALA A 93 -5.68 8.04 -2.20
CA ALA A 93 -4.88 6.89 -1.78
C ALA A 93 -3.84 6.52 -2.86
N LEU A 94 -4.24 6.50 -4.14
CA LEU A 94 -3.32 6.26 -5.26
C LEU A 94 -2.23 7.34 -5.38
N LEU A 95 -2.59 8.61 -5.20
CA LEU A 95 -1.64 9.72 -5.20
C LEU A 95 -0.62 9.56 -4.08
N SER A 96 -1.08 9.23 -2.87
CA SER A 96 -0.20 8.98 -1.72
C SER A 96 0.75 7.81 -1.96
N ILE A 97 0.25 6.68 -2.49
CA ILE A 97 1.08 5.51 -2.81
C ILE A 97 2.06 5.83 -3.95
N CYS A 98 1.63 6.53 -5.00
CA CYS A 98 2.48 6.94 -6.10
C CYS A 98 3.63 7.84 -5.62
N CYS A 99 3.33 8.83 -4.77
CA CYS A 99 4.34 9.64 -4.13
C CYS A 99 5.31 8.79 -3.29
N MET A 100 4.81 7.82 -2.52
CA MET A 100 5.67 6.93 -1.73
C MET A 100 6.57 6.04 -2.58
N VAL A 101 6.08 5.48 -3.69
CA VAL A 101 6.88 4.68 -4.63
C VAL A 101 7.98 5.54 -5.25
N LEU A 102 7.64 6.75 -5.71
CA LEU A 102 8.60 7.68 -6.28
C LEU A 102 9.67 8.10 -5.26
N LEU A 103 9.27 8.43 -4.04
CA LEU A 103 10.19 8.86 -2.98
C LEU A 103 11.06 7.71 -2.46
N GLY A 104 10.53 6.49 -2.41
CA GLY A 104 11.31 5.29 -2.12
C GLY A 104 12.40 5.07 -3.18
N PHE A 105 12.03 5.15 -4.46
CA PHE A 105 13.02 5.09 -5.54
C PHE A 105 14.04 6.23 -5.48
N ALA A 106 13.59 7.46 -5.18
CA ALA A 106 14.50 8.59 -5.02
C ALA A 106 15.47 8.39 -3.84
N ASP A 107 15.04 7.75 -2.74
CA ASP A 107 15.92 7.38 -1.63
C ASP A 107 16.97 6.35 -2.05
N ASP A 108 16.59 5.33 -2.82
CA ASP A 108 17.51 4.31 -3.35
C ASP A 108 18.56 4.94 -4.29
N VAL A 109 18.18 5.89 -5.14
CA VAL A 109 19.11 6.55 -6.08
C VAL A 109 19.99 7.59 -5.38
N LEU A 110 19.41 8.42 -4.50
CA LEU A 110 20.08 9.60 -3.94
C LEU A 110 20.72 9.36 -2.56
N ASN A 111 20.48 8.20 -1.94
CA ASN A 111 20.93 7.87 -0.59
C ASN A 111 20.62 8.99 0.42
N LEU A 112 19.33 9.25 0.65
CA LEU A 112 18.91 10.42 1.43
C LEU A 112 19.28 10.25 2.92
N ARG A 113 19.60 11.39 3.55
CA ARG A 113 19.83 11.45 5.01
C ARG A 113 18.57 11.04 5.78
N TRP A 114 18.76 10.41 6.95
CA TRP A 114 17.68 9.91 7.84
C TRP A 114 16.54 10.92 8.09
N ARG A 115 16.84 12.22 8.21
CA ARG A 115 15.84 13.28 8.40
C ARG A 115 14.80 13.33 7.27
N HIS A 116 15.22 13.09 6.03
CA HIS A 116 14.31 13.08 4.88
C HIS A 116 13.49 11.78 4.85
N LYS A 117 14.03 10.67 5.38
CA LYS A 117 13.29 9.41 5.53
C LYS A 117 12.12 9.51 6.53
N LEU A 118 12.14 10.53 7.40
CA LEU A 118 11.00 10.88 8.28
C LEU A 118 10.08 11.93 7.63
N LEU A 119 10.65 12.96 7.00
CA LEU A 119 9.88 14.07 6.42
C LEU A 119 9.09 13.65 5.18
N LEU A 120 9.70 12.89 4.27
CA LEU A 120 9.14 12.55 2.97
C LEU A 120 7.87 11.70 3.07
N PRO A 121 7.81 10.63 3.90
CA PRO A 121 6.56 9.90 4.09
C PRO A 121 5.45 10.73 4.72
N THR A 122 5.81 11.69 5.59
CA THR A 122 4.83 12.62 6.17
C THR A 122 4.17 13.45 5.07
N ILE A 123 4.96 14.04 4.16
CA ILE A 123 4.45 14.83 3.03
C ILE A 123 3.62 13.97 2.08
N ALA A 124 4.09 12.76 1.76
CA ALA A 124 3.39 11.84 0.86
C ALA A 124 2.05 11.34 1.44
N SER A 125 1.87 11.35 2.77
CA SER A 125 0.61 10.99 3.43
C SER A 125 -0.44 12.11 3.41
N LEU A 126 -0.07 13.36 3.11
CA LEU A 126 -0.98 14.51 3.16
C LEU A 126 -2.26 14.36 2.31
N PRO A 127 -2.23 13.80 1.07
CA PRO A 127 -3.46 13.58 0.30
C PRO A 127 -4.48 12.70 1.05
N LEU A 128 -4.00 11.64 1.72
CA LEU A 128 -4.83 10.75 2.51
C LEU A 128 -5.44 11.48 3.72
N LEU A 129 -4.63 12.29 4.42
CA LEU A 129 -5.10 13.09 5.57
C LEU A 129 -6.17 14.10 5.16
N MET A 130 -6.01 14.74 4.00
CA MET A 130 -6.97 15.72 3.49
C MET A 130 -8.31 15.07 3.14
N VAL A 131 -8.31 13.92 2.47
CA VAL A 131 -9.55 13.20 2.20
C VAL A 131 -10.19 12.68 3.47
N TYR A 132 -9.40 12.21 4.43
CA TYR A 132 -9.93 11.81 5.73
C TYR A 132 -10.64 12.97 6.45
N TYR A 133 -10.06 14.18 6.41
CA TYR A 133 -10.65 15.38 6.98
C TYR A 133 -11.95 15.79 6.29
N VAL A 134 -12.03 15.69 4.96
CA VAL A 134 -13.22 16.11 4.21
C VAL A 134 -14.36 15.09 4.32
N ASN A 135 -14.07 13.79 4.22
CA ASN A 135 -15.10 12.75 4.08
C ASN A 135 -15.55 12.16 5.42
N PHE A 136 -14.64 11.97 6.39
CA PHE A 136 -14.95 11.24 7.62
C PHE A 136 -14.88 12.13 8.86
N ASN A 137 -13.76 12.83 9.07
CA ASN A 137 -13.50 13.68 10.22
C ASN A 137 -13.81 13.02 11.60
N LEU A 138 -13.57 11.72 11.74
CA LEU A 138 -13.86 10.95 12.96
C LEU A 138 -12.62 10.84 13.87
N THR A 139 -12.40 11.84 14.71
CA THR A 139 -11.21 11.91 15.59
C THR A 139 -11.38 11.22 16.95
N THR A 140 -12.50 10.52 17.15
CA THR A 140 -12.81 9.78 18.39
C THR A 140 -12.22 8.37 18.36
N VAL A 141 -11.39 8.05 19.35
CA VAL A 141 -10.72 6.75 19.50
C VAL A 141 -11.32 5.96 20.66
N ILE A 142 -11.54 4.66 20.47
CA ILE A 142 -11.96 3.75 21.54
C ILE A 142 -10.76 3.46 22.44
N MET A 143 -10.90 3.72 23.73
CA MET A 143 -9.81 3.55 24.69
C MET A 143 -9.57 2.08 25.05
N PRO A 144 -8.30 1.65 25.24
CA PRO A 144 -7.97 0.32 25.75
C PRO A 144 -8.55 0.09 27.15
N ASN A 145 -8.92 -1.15 27.47
CA ASN A 145 -9.62 -1.50 28.72
C ASN A 145 -8.93 -0.97 29.99
N PHE A 146 -7.60 -0.94 30.02
CA PHE A 146 -6.82 -0.48 31.18
C PHE A 146 -6.83 1.04 31.39
N ILE A 147 -7.19 1.84 30.38
CA ILE A 147 -7.28 3.32 30.47
C ILE A 147 -8.73 3.79 30.67
N ARG A 148 -9.72 2.96 30.33
CA ARG A 148 -11.14 3.34 30.34
C ARG A 148 -11.63 3.91 31.67
N GLY A 149 -11.09 3.45 32.80
CA GLY A 149 -11.44 3.96 34.13
C GLY A 149 -11.05 5.42 34.38
N PHE A 150 -10.05 5.94 33.66
CA PHE A 150 -9.54 7.31 33.83
C PHE A 150 -10.12 8.29 32.81
N VAL A 151 -10.32 7.83 31.56
CA VAL A 151 -10.57 8.71 30.40
C VAL A 151 -11.95 8.45 29.77
N GLY A 152 -12.64 7.39 30.18
CA GLY A 152 -13.89 6.93 29.57
C GLY A 152 -13.68 5.91 28.46
N THR A 153 -14.77 5.43 27.86
CA THR A 153 -14.75 4.39 26.82
C THR A 153 -14.20 4.87 25.48
N SER A 154 -14.37 6.16 25.19
CA SER A 154 -13.96 6.80 23.95
C SER A 154 -13.50 8.22 24.23
N LEU A 155 -12.44 8.66 23.55
CA LEU A 155 -11.88 10.00 23.67
C LEU A 155 -11.74 10.64 22.28
N ASP A 156 -12.23 11.86 22.12
CA ASP A 156 -11.90 12.69 20.97
C ASP A 156 -10.53 13.36 21.19
N ILE A 157 -9.57 13.02 20.33
CA ILE A 157 -8.19 13.53 20.41
C ILE A 157 -7.91 14.63 19.36
N GLY A 158 -8.90 14.98 18.54
CA GLY A 158 -8.83 16.07 17.55
C GLY A 158 -7.58 16.01 16.67
N LEU A 159 -6.81 17.10 16.64
CA LEU A 159 -5.58 17.24 15.84
C LEU A 159 -4.56 16.11 16.06
N LEU A 160 -4.50 15.55 17.27
CA LEU A 160 -3.58 14.45 17.58
C LEU A 160 -3.90 13.19 16.76
N TYR A 161 -5.14 13.00 16.32
CA TYR A 161 -5.52 11.91 15.42
C TYR A 161 -4.86 12.04 14.04
N TYR A 162 -4.80 13.26 13.50
CA TYR A 162 -4.13 13.54 12.22
C TYR A 162 -2.62 13.38 12.32
N ILE A 163 -2.02 13.84 13.42
CA ILE A 163 -0.60 13.60 13.70
C ILE A 163 -0.33 12.09 13.78
N PHE A 164 -1.19 11.34 14.48
CA PHE A 164 -1.11 9.89 14.55
C PHE A 164 -1.17 9.23 13.17
N MET A 165 -2.13 9.60 12.31
CA MET A 165 -2.23 9.04 10.96
C MET A 165 -0.99 9.32 10.10
N GLY A 166 -0.46 10.54 10.15
CA GLY A 166 0.79 10.88 9.44
C GLY A 166 1.98 10.07 9.97
N MET A 167 2.10 9.96 11.30
CA MET A 167 3.14 9.16 11.95
C MET A 167 2.99 7.66 11.68
N LEU A 168 1.78 7.16 11.47
CA LEU A 168 1.54 5.77 11.10
C LEU A 168 2.16 5.45 9.72
N ALA A 169 2.03 6.35 8.74
CA ALA A 169 2.67 6.19 7.43
C ALA A 169 4.21 6.19 7.53
N VAL A 170 4.77 7.08 8.37
CA VAL A 170 6.22 7.12 8.65
C VAL A 170 6.66 5.84 9.35
N PHE A 171 5.91 5.37 10.35
CA PHE A 171 6.22 4.15 11.08
C PHE A 171 6.20 2.93 10.17
N CYS A 172 5.13 2.71 9.39
CA CYS A 172 5.00 1.53 8.55
C CYS A 172 6.13 1.39 7.52
N THR A 173 6.52 2.49 6.88
CA THR A 173 7.60 2.49 5.88
C THR A 173 8.97 2.25 6.51
N ASN A 174 9.27 2.90 7.63
CA ASN A 174 10.55 2.72 8.30
C ASN A 174 10.65 1.38 9.05
N ALA A 175 9.55 0.87 9.61
CA ALA A 175 9.54 -0.39 10.36
C ALA A 175 9.91 -1.59 9.48
N ILE A 176 9.40 -1.65 8.24
CA ILE A 176 9.79 -2.68 7.27
C ILE A 176 11.24 -2.46 6.84
N ASN A 177 11.64 -1.21 6.58
CA ASN A 177 13.00 -0.89 6.11
C ASN A 177 14.10 -1.21 7.14
N ILE A 178 13.83 -1.13 8.45
CA ILE A 178 14.80 -1.53 9.48
C ILE A 178 14.80 -3.03 9.76
N LEU A 179 13.71 -3.73 9.46
CA LEU A 179 13.60 -5.18 9.56
C LEU A 179 13.90 -5.83 8.20
N ALA A 180 15.15 -5.66 7.77
CA ALA A 180 15.64 -5.97 6.44
C ALA A 180 17.04 -6.61 6.49
N GLY A 181 17.57 -7.02 5.33
CA GLY A 181 18.95 -7.47 5.18
C GLY A 181 19.16 -8.98 5.12
N ILE A 182 18.08 -9.75 4.99
CA ILE A 182 18.11 -11.19 4.67
C ILE A 182 17.19 -11.41 3.46
N ASN A 183 17.65 -12.19 2.48
CA ASN A 183 16.94 -12.41 1.21
C ASN A 183 15.46 -12.76 1.45
N GLY A 184 14.58 -11.96 0.86
CA GLY A 184 13.14 -12.14 0.90
C GLY A 184 12.44 -11.72 2.19
N LEU A 185 13.14 -11.18 3.20
CA LEU A 185 12.53 -10.81 4.48
C LEU A 185 11.56 -9.63 4.36
N GLU A 186 11.93 -8.59 3.61
CA GLU A 186 11.17 -7.34 3.45
C GLU A 186 9.85 -7.58 2.71
N VAL A 187 9.94 -8.31 1.59
CA VAL A 187 8.75 -8.67 0.80
C VAL A 187 7.96 -9.81 1.47
N GLY A 188 8.63 -10.73 2.14
CA GLY A 188 8.00 -11.85 2.84
C GLY A 188 7.10 -11.40 4.00
N GLN A 189 7.60 -10.53 4.88
CA GLN A 189 6.79 -9.97 5.97
C GLN A 189 5.60 -9.16 5.42
N SER A 190 5.82 -8.41 4.32
CA SER A 190 4.79 -7.63 3.64
C SER A 190 3.67 -8.51 3.07
N ILE A 191 4.01 -9.66 2.48
CA ILE A 191 3.06 -10.67 2.00
C ILE A 191 2.22 -11.23 3.14
N VAL A 192 2.83 -11.54 4.29
CA VAL A 192 2.12 -12.06 5.47
C VAL A 192 1.13 -11.02 5.99
N ILE A 193 1.55 -9.74 6.10
CA ILE A 193 0.67 -8.64 6.53
C ILE A 193 -0.49 -8.46 5.54
N ALA A 194 -0.21 -8.36 4.24
CA ALA A 194 -1.23 -8.18 3.21
C ALA A 194 -2.23 -9.35 3.16
N SER A 195 -1.74 -10.58 3.27
CA SER A 195 -2.59 -11.78 3.34
C SER A 195 -3.48 -11.75 4.57
N SER A 196 -2.95 -11.33 5.72
CA SER A 196 -3.74 -11.19 6.96
C SER A 196 -4.85 -10.15 6.82
N ILE A 197 -4.55 -8.98 6.22
CA ILE A 197 -5.54 -7.93 5.97
C ILE A 197 -6.60 -8.42 4.97
N LEU A 198 -6.20 -9.13 3.92
CA LEU A 198 -7.11 -9.68 2.91
C LEU A 198 -8.07 -10.70 3.54
N ILE A 199 -7.56 -11.64 4.34
CA ILE A 199 -8.39 -12.61 5.06
C ILE A 199 -9.34 -11.90 6.02
N PHE A 200 -8.85 -10.93 6.79
CA PHE A 200 -9.68 -10.14 7.70
C PHE A 200 -10.81 -9.41 6.97
N ASN A 201 -10.51 -8.74 5.87
CA ASN A 201 -11.53 -8.05 5.06
C ASN A 201 -12.56 -9.03 4.47
N CYS A 202 -12.12 -10.21 4.02
CA CYS A 202 -13.03 -11.24 3.53
C CYS A 202 -13.97 -11.73 4.64
N ILE A 203 -13.48 -11.97 5.84
CA ILE A 203 -14.30 -12.39 6.99
C ILE A 203 -15.32 -11.30 7.35
N GLU A 204 -14.86 -10.05 7.51
CA GLU A 204 -15.72 -8.94 7.91
C GLU A 204 -16.75 -8.56 6.84
N MET A 205 -16.48 -8.85 5.56
CA MET A 205 -17.47 -8.70 4.50
C MET A 205 -18.69 -9.63 4.65
N PHE A 206 -18.55 -10.77 5.32
CA PHE A 206 -19.66 -11.68 5.64
C PHE A 206 -20.32 -11.37 6.99
N ASN A 207 -19.62 -10.65 7.87
CA ASN A 207 -20.16 -10.20 9.16
C ASN A 207 -20.90 -8.86 8.99
N ASP A 208 -22.15 -8.91 8.58
CA ASP A 208 -23.01 -7.73 8.32
C ASP A 208 -23.44 -6.94 9.58
N LYS A 209 -22.78 -7.15 10.72
CA LYS A 209 -23.20 -6.57 12.02
C LYS A 209 -22.91 -5.07 12.16
N LEU A 210 -22.03 -4.50 11.34
CA LEU A 210 -21.49 -3.15 11.55
C LEU A 210 -21.70 -2.17 10.39
N ASN A 211 -22.38 -2.53 9.29
CA ASN A 211 -22.54 -1.68 8.09
C ASN A 211 -21.22 -1.10 7.54
N LYS A 212 -20.07 -1.73 7.80
CA LYS A 212 -18.73 -1.30 7.34
C LYS A 212 -18.27 -1.98 6.06
N GLN A 213 -19.19 -2.64 5.35
CA GLN A 213 -18.88 -3.46 4.18
C GLN A 213 -18.11 -2.68 3.09
N GLN A 214 -18.45 -1.41 2.87
CA GLN A 214 -17.80 -0.55 1.89
C GLN A 214 -16.31 -0.31 2.19
N SER A 215 -15.93 -0.11 3.45
CA SER A 215 -14.52 0.09 3.84
C SER A 215 -13.67 -1.16 3.59
N HIS A 216 -14.23 -2.36 3.84
CA HIS A 216 -13.53 -3.62 3.55
C HIS A 216 -13.38 -3.88 2.05
N ILE A 217 -14.41 -3.57 1.25
CA ILE A 217 -14.32 -3.63 -0.22
C ILE A 217 -13.25 -2.67 -0.73
N PHE A 218 -13.23 -1.43 -0.23
CA PHE A 218 -12.22 -0.43 -0.60
C PHE A 218 -10.82 -0.93 -0.27
N SER A 219 -10.60 -1.49 0.92
CA SER A 219 -9.31 -2.09 1.28
C SER A 219 -8.92 -3.25 0.36
N LEU A 220 -9.85 -4.13 0.01
CA LEU A 220 -9.62 -5.23 -0.94
C LEU A 220 -9.19 -4.77 -2.33
N TYR A 221 -9.66 -3.59 -2.78
CA TYR A 221 -9.23 -3.04 -4.06
C TYR A 221 -7.71 -2.86 -4.13
N PHE A 222 -7.07 -2.41 -3.05
CA PHE A 222 -5.61 -2.24 -2.99
C PHE A 222 -4.90 -3.54 -2.60
N MET A 223 -5.44 -4.31 -1.66
CA MET A 223 -4.72 -5.47 -1.09
C MET A 223 -4.52 -6.61 -2.10
N MET A 224 -5.49 -6.85 -3.01
CA MET A 224 -5.35 -7.90 -4.03
C MET A 224 -4.16 -7.66 -4.97
N PRO A 225 -4.06 -6.52 -5.69
CA PRO A 225 -2.93 -6.27 -6.58
C PRO A 225 -1.62 -6.08 -5.82
N TYR A 226 -1.65 -5.55 -4.58
CA TYR A 226 -0.45 -5.45 -3.75
C TYR A 226 0.13 -6.83 -3.42
N LEU A 227 -0.72 -7.76 -2.99
CA LEU A 227 -0.30 -9.12 -2.64
C LEU A 227 0.26 -9.84 -3.86
N THR A 228 -0.41 -9.75 -5.01
CA THR A 228 0.01 -10.47 -6.21
C THR A 228 1.31 -9.92 -6.80
N THR A 229 1.50 -8.60 -6.88
CA THR A 229 2.79 -8.04 -7.34
C THR A 229 3.92 -8.32 -6.36
N SER A 230 3.65 -8.29 -5.05
CA SER A 230 4.62 -8.65 -4.00
C SER A 230 5.03 -10.12 -4.06
N LEU A 231 4.07 -11.04 -4.28
CA LEU A 231 4.37 -12.46 -4.48
C LEU A 231 5.29 -12.69 -5.68
N ALA A 232 5.07 -11.97 -6.78
CA ALA A 232 5.93 -12.06 -7.96
C ALA A 232 7.36 -11.55 -7.67
N LEU A 233 7.52 -10.47 -6.90
CA LEU A 233 8.83 -10.00 -6.44
C LEU A 233 9.52 -11.03 -5.55
N TRP A 234 8.79 -11.58 -4.59
CA TRP A 234 9.33 -12.58 -3.67
C TRP A 234 9.84 -13.83 -4.40
N MET A 235 9.24 -14.23 -5.52
CA MET A 235 9.77 -15.35 -6.32
C MET A 235 11.20 -15.14 -6.84
N HIS A 236 11.61 -13.88 -7.03
CA HIS A 236 12.94 -13.51 -7.52
C HIS A 236 13.89 -13.05 -6.39
N ASN A 237 13.37 -12.86 -5.18
CA ASN A 237 14.11 -12.38 -4.00
C ASN A 237 14.17 -13.46 -2.91
N LYS A 238 14.45 -14.72 -3.27
CA LYS A 238 14.71 -15.81 -2.30
C LYS A 238 16.18 -16.19 -2.28
#